data_AF-A0AB40AV97-F1
#
_entry.id   AF-A0AB40AV97-F1
#
_cell.length_a   1.000
_cell.length_b   1.000
_cell.length_c   1.000
_cell.angle_alpha   90.00
_cell.angle_beta   90.00
_cell.angle_gamma   90.00
#
_symmetry.space_group_name_H-M   'P 1'
#
loop_
_entity.id
_entity.type
_entity.pdbx_description
1 polymer ?
#
loop_
_entity_poly.entity_id
_entity_poly.type
_entity_poly.pdbx_seq_one_letter_code
_entity_poly.pdbx_strand_id
1 'polypeptide(L)'
;MMLMSSSRKMTMKSSSSFVPTAVLLFGMLFLTSPLSVLADFDFYYFVLMWPGTYCEQSKCCHPTTGNRVQDFLIRSLQPTNISYETDTKCRSESLYTNKLDNLMDYLNTYWSNIKCPSNNGMSAWKSTWKTYGTCTGLDEYNYFYTALVLRHHIFDLLSILKNNGITPDISQEYSLTSIKEAIAKGIGAKPQIKCNSKNQLYEVYICLDKAALTTIECPEDLGFTCATDIYFPPVNQTKLNHTMPNFDKDFMARKIIMPISLE
;
A
#
# COMPACT_ATOMS: atom_id res chain seq x y z
N MET A 1 102.03 29.08 -15.38
CA MET A 1 102.46 30.25 -16.18
C MET A 1 101.38 30.48 -17.24
N MET A 2 100.27 31.11 -16.85
CA MET A 2 99.88 32.46 -17.31
C MET A 2 100.09 32.66 -18.81
N LEU A 3 99.00 32.85 -19.56
CA LEU A 3 98.71 34.13 -20.19
C LEU A 3 97.20 34.33 -20.36
N MET A 4 96.77 35.52 -19.93
CA MET A 4 95.42 36.03 -19.95
C MET A 4 95.04 36.48 -21.37
N SER A 5 93.74 36.47 -21.69
CA SER A 5 93.17 37.57 -22.46
C SER A 5 91.73 37.80 -22.06
N SER A 6 91.50 38.99 -21.52
CA SER A 6 90.24 39.59 -21.13
C SER A 6 89.71 40.37 -22.33
N SER A 7 88.40 40.31 -22.61
CA SER A 7 87.70 41.51 -23.07
C SER A 7 86.20 41.49 -22.77
N ARG A 8 85.68 42.69 -22.54
CA ARG A 8 84.48 43.02 -21.77
C ARG A 8 83.21 43.14 -22.63
N LYS A 9 82.09 42.86 -21.95
CA LYS A 9 80.75 43.49 -21.98
C LYS A 9 80.12 43.85 -23.33
N MET A 10 78.94 43.27 -23.57
CA MET A 10 77.78 44.06 -24.04
C MET A 10 76.47 43.51 -23.46
N THR A 11 75.56 44.45 -23.24
CA THR A 11 74.32 44.45 -22.45
C THR A 11 73.11 43.80 -23.13
N MET A 12 71.98 43.83 -22.39
CA MET A 12 70.56 43.65 -22.82
C MET A 12 70.04 42.21 -22.74
N LYS A 13 68.83 41.92 -22.27
CA LYS A 13 67.73 42.70 -21.67
C LYS A 13 66.79 41.66 -21.05
N SER A 14 66.25 41.95 -19.87
CA SER A 14 65.24 41.14 -19.19
C SER A 14 64.00 40.92 -20.09
N SER A 15 63.58 39.67 -20.27
CA SER A 15 62.19 39.34 -20.59
C SER A 15 61.80 38.03 -19.91
N SER A 16 61.20 38.17 -18.73
CA SER A 16 60.40 37.14 -18.10
C SER A 16 59.15 36.90 -18.96
N SER A 17 59.09 35.76 -19.64
CA SER A 17 57.86 35.25 -20.24
C SER A 17 57.26 34.21 -19.30
N PHE A 18 56.36 34.69 -18.45
CA PHE A 18 55.43 33.93 -17.62
C PHE A 18 54.58 33.04 -18.55
N VAL A 19 54.74 31.73 -18.45
CA VAL A 19 53.79 30.77 -19.05
C VAL A 19 52.71 30.54 -17.99
N PRO A 20 51.46 31.00 -18.16
CA PRO A 20 50.41 30.63 -17.25
C PRO A 20 50.03 29.18 -17.58
N THR A 21 50.41 28.26 -16.70
CA THR A 21 49.81 26.92 -16.64
C THR A 21 48.31 27.08 -16.48
N ALA A 22 47.58 26.94 -17.59
CA ALA A 22 46.13 26.81 -17.60
C ALA A 22 45.80 25.46 -16.94
N VAL A 23 45.55 25.48 -15.64
CA VAL A 23 44.98 24.35 -14.92
C VAL A 23 43.53 24.21 -15.39
N LEU A 24 43.32 23.33 -16.36
CA LEU A 24 41.99 22.86 -16.75
C LEU A 24 41.39 22.08 -15.57
N LEU A 25 40.74 22.80 -14.66
CA LEU A 25 39.81 22.23 -13.69
C LEU A 25 38.60 21.72 -14.46
N PHE A 26 38.67 20.47 -14.93
CA PHE A 26 37.48 19.71 -15.30
C PHE A 26 36.65 19.53 -14.03
N GLY A 27 35.71 20.44 -13.81
CA GLY A 27 34.70 20.31 -12.78
C GLY A 27 33.87 19.08 -13.08
N MET A 28 34.15 17.97 -12.40
CA MET A 28 33.21 16.86 -12.32
C MET A 28 31.97 17.38 -11.58
N LEU A 29 30.98 17.83 -12.34
CA LEU A 29 29.60 17.86 -11.87
C LEU A 29 29.22 16.41 -11.58
N PHE A 30 29.46 15.97 -10.35
CA PHE A 30 28.74 14.83 -9.82
C PHE A 30 27.28 15.25 -9.79
N LEU A 31 26.51 14.80 -10.80
CA LEU A 31 25.06 14.70 -10.71
C LEU A 31 24.79 13.70 -9.58
N THR A 32 24.84 14.17 -8.34
CA THR A 32 24.32 13.42 -7.21
C THR A 32 22.82 13.42 -7.39
N SER A 33 22.31 12.49 -8.19
CA SER A 33 20.91 12.11 -8.14
C SER A 33 20.60 11.80 -6.67
N PRO A 34 19.58 12.43 -6.06
CA PRO A 34 19.22 12.10 -4.69
C PRO A 34 18.92 10.60 -4.67
N LEU A 35 19.77 9.86 -3.96
CA LEU A 35 19.53 8.45 -3.71
C LEU A 35 18.21 8.42 -2.94
N SER A 36 17.14 8.05 -3.64
CA SER A 36 15.84 7.90 -3.01
C SER A 36 16.01 6.70 -2.09
N VAL A 37 16.25 6.96 -0.81
CA VAL A 37 16.26 5.92 0.21
C VAL A 37 14.93 5.19 0.04
N LEU A 38 14.98 3.96 -0.45
CA LEU A 38 13.83 3.07 -0.43
C LEU A 38 13.44 3.01 1.04
N ALA A 39 12.21 3.42 1.37
CA ALA A 39 11.77 3.29 2.75
C ALA A 39 11.85 1.82 3.13
N ASP A 40 12.68 1.55 4.13
CA ASP A 40 12.86 0.22 4.64
C ASP A 40 11.70 -0.04 5.61
N PHE A 41 10.95 -1.10 5.34
CA PHE A 41 9.88 -1.59 6.20
C PHE A 41 9.99 -3.11 6.35
N ASP A 42 9.41 -3.65 7.41
CA ASP A 42 9.58 -5.05 7.80
C ASP A 42 8.46 -5.95 7.27
N PHE A 43 7.21 -5.48 7.32
CA PHE A 43 6.04 -6.25 6.96
C PHE A 43 4.87 -5.35 6.52
N TYR A 44 3.81 -5.94 5.97
CA TYR A 44 2.58 -5.21 5.68
C TYR A 44 1.47 -5.53 6.66
N TYR A 45 0.72 -4.50 7.09
CA TYR A 45 -0.67 -4.67 7.49
C TYR A 45 -1.57 -4.55 6.25
N PHE A 46 -2.18 -5.65 5.83
CA PHE A 46 -3.27 -5.63 4.89
C PHE A 46 -4.60 -5.57 5.64
N VAL A 47 -5.33 -4.47 5.45
CA VAL A 47 -6.52 -4.16 6.24
C VAL A 47 -7.76 -4.25 5.37
N LEU A 48 -8.69 -5.10 5.78
CA LEU A 48 -10.00 -5.26 5.16
C LEU A 48 -11.08 -4.74 6.10
N MET A 49 -12.08 -4.05 5.56
CA MET A 49 -13.17 -3.42 6.31
C MET A 49 -14.52 -3.99 5.89
N TRP A 50 -15.38 -4.29 6.87
CA TRP A 50 -16.74 -4.74 6.62
C TRP A 50 -17.71 -3.55 6.45
N PRO A 51 -18.31 -3.37 5.26
CA PRO A 51 -19.16 -2.21 4.98
C PRO A 51 -20.46 -2.18 5.80
N GLY A 52 -20.99 -3.33 6.22
CA GLY A 52 -22.19 -3.41 7.06
C GLY A 52 -21.99 -2.64 8.37
N THR A 53 -20.91 -2.96 9.08
CA THR A 53 -20.54 -2.29 10.34
C THR A 53 -20.22 -0.81 10.13
N TYR A 54 -19.53 -0.44 9.04
CA TYR A 54 -19.27 0.97 8.71
C TYR A 54 -20.57 1.77 8.56
N CYS A 55 -21.54 1.25 7.80
CA CYS A 55 -22.82 1.90 7.51
C CYS A 55 -23.77 1.97 8.73
N GLU A 56 -23.54 1.17 9.77
CA GLU A 56 -24.29 1.24 11.02
C GLU A 56 -23.74 2.30 11.97
N GLN A 57 -22.42 2.46 12.03
CA GLN A 57 -21.78 3.44 12.91
C GLN A 57 -21.63 4.83 12.29
N SER A 58 -21.75 4.95 10.96
CA SER A 58 -21.51 6.20 10.24
C SER A 58 -22.47 6.36 9.06
N LYS A 59 -22.69 7.62 8.66
CA LYS A 59 -23.41 7.89 7.41
C LYS A 59 -22.58 7.37 6.25
N CYS A 60 -23.11 6.39 5.52
CA CYS A 60 -22.50 5.88 4.31
C CYS A 60 -23.27 6.31 3.07
N CYS A 61 -22.54 6.46 1.97
CA CYS A 61 -23.04 6.91 0.69
C CYS A 61 -22.61 5.93 -0.40
N HIS A 62 -23.43 5.86 -1.45
CA HIS A 62 -23.07 5.13 -2.63
C HIS A 62 -21.87 5.73 -3.35
N PRO A 63 -20.91 4.90 -3.79
CA PRO A 63 -19.93 5.35 -4.77
C PRO A 63 -20.64 5.80 -6.06
N THR A 64 -20.14 6.86 -6.69
CA THR A 64 -20.69 7.36 -7.97
C THR A 64 -20.42 6.41 -9.15
N THR A 65 -19.57 5.41 -8.94
CA THR A 65 -19.18 4.39 -9.93
C THR A 65 -20.23 3.28 -10.06
N GLY A 66 -21.24 3.24 -9.18
CA GLY A 66 -22.35 2.28 -9.26
C GLY A 66 -22.04 0.87 -8.74
N ASN A 67 -20.77 0.48 -8.70
CA ASN A 67 -20.34 -0.85 -8.24
C ASN A 67 -20.67 -1.09 -6.76
N ARG A 68 -21.14 -2.32 -6.46
CA ARG A 68 -21.49 -2.75 -5.10
C ARG A 68 -20.97 -4.13 -4.82
N VAL A 69 -20.32 -4.25 -3.67
CA VAL A 69 -19.80 -5.51 -3.17
C VAL A 69 -20.37 -5.72 -1.78
N GLN A 70 -21.10 -6.81 -1.60
CA GLN A 70 -21.58 -7.28 -0.29
C GLN A 70 -20.51 -8.15 0.36
N ASP A 71 -19.31 -7.61 0.42
CA ASP A 71 -18.10 -8.31 0.83
C ASP A 71 -17.14 -7.30 1.46
N PHE A 72 -16.05 -7.78 2.05
CA PHE A 72 -15.04 -6.91 2.66
C PHE A 72 -14.45 -5.95 1.62
N LEU A 73 -14.21 -4.71 2.01
CA LEU A 73 -13.53 -3.72 1.17
C LEU A 73 -12.08 -3.57 1.62
N ILE A 74 -11.18 -3.34 0.68
CA ILE A 74 -9.80 -2.97 0.98
C ILE A 74 -9.83 -1.62 1.68
N ARG A 75 -9.27 -1.57 2.89
CA ARG A 75 -9.07 -0.33 3.61
C ARG A 75 -7.70 0.26 3.28
N SER A 76 -6.66 -0.58 3.22
CA SER A 76 -5.27 -0.19 2.98
C SER A 76 -4.33 -1.40 2.91
N LEU A 77 -3.18 -1.22 2.23
CA LEU A 77 -1.98 -2.04 2.36
C LEU A 77 -0.88 -1.15 2.96
N GLN A 78 -0.47 -1.41 4.20
CA GLN A 78 0.37 -0.47 4.98
C GLN A 78 1.75 -1.07 5.24
N PRO A 79 2.84 -0.54 4.64
CA PRO A 79 4.19 -0.94 5.03
C PRO A 79 4.46 -0.48 6.47
N THR A 80 4.98 -1.37 7.30
CA THR A 80 5.14 -1.17 8.75
C THR A 80 6.51 -1.61 9.23
N ASN A 81 7.08 -0.83 10.15
CA ASN A 81 8.29 -1.15 10.90
C ASN A 81 7.94 -1.74 12.26
N ILE A 82 8.69 -2.74 12.71
CA ILE A 82 8.53 -3.35 14.04
C ILE A 82 8.81 -2.33 15.14
N SER A 83 9.71 -1.36 14.90
CA SER A 83 10.05 -0.29 15.85
C SER A 83 9.06 0.90 15.87
N TYR A 84 7.92 0.81 15.15
CA TYR A 84 6.86 1.83 15.06
C TYR A 84 7.23 3.23 14.54
N GLU A 85 8.48 3.48 14.15
CA GLU A 85 8.85 4.64 13.34
C GLU A 85 8.39 4.41 11.89
N THR A 86 7.08 4.55 11.67
CA THR A 86 6.53 4.52 10.31
C THR A 86 6.60 5.94 9.77
N ASP A 87 7.64 6.24 8.99
CA ASP A 87 7.68 7.47 8.23
C ASP A 87 6.60 7.42 7.15
N THR A 88 5.41 7.98 7.43
CA THR A 88 4.27 8.00 6.49
C THR A 88 4.46 8.91 5.27
N LYS A 89 5.68 9.44 5.06
CA LYS A 89 6.05 10.34 3.97
C LYS A 89 7.42 9.97 3.40
N CYS A 90 7.50 8.80 2.79
CA CYS A 90 8.75 8.27 2.23
C CYS A 90 9.18 8.98 0.95
N ARG A 91 8.27 9.06 -0.04
CA ARG A 91 8.51 9.77 -1.31
C ARG A 91 7.40 10.79 -1.57
N SER A 92 7.79 11.90 -2.19
CA SER A 92 6.84 12.95 -2.63
C SER A 92 6.31 12.67 -4.04
N GLU A 93 5.76 11.48 -4.26
CA GLU A 93 5.21 11.07 -5.55
C GLU A 93 3.68 11.19 -5.56
N SER A 94 3.15 11.85 -6.59
CA SER A 94 1.71 11.93 -6.81
C SER A 94 1.21 10.67 -7.53
N LEU A 95 -0.01 10.25 -7.23
CA LEU A 95 -0.65 9.15 -7.94
C LEU A 95 -1.07 9.59 -9.35
N TYR A 96 -0.49 8.98 -10.39
CA TYR A 96 -0.89 9.16 -11.78
C TYR A 96 -1.97 8.15 -12.17
N THR A 97 -3.21 8.63 -12.31
CA THR A 97 -4.41 7.77 -12.35
C THR A 97 -4.56 6.98 -13.64
N ASN A 98 -4.00 7.48 -14.75
CA ASN A 98 -3.96 6.78 -16.03
C ASN A 98 -3.20 5.46 -15.96
N LYS A 99 -2.27 5.31 -14.99
CA LYS A 99 -1.60 4.03 -14.75
C LYS A 99 -2.55 2.97 -14.18
N LEU A 100 -3.71 3.37 -13.65
CA LEU A 100 -4.68 2.48 -13.02
C LEU A 100 -5.87 2.11 -13.92
N ASP A 101 -5.90 2.56 -15.18
CA ASP A 101 -7.06 2.40 -16.07
C ASP A 101 -7.50 0.93 -16.18
N ASN A 102 -6.54 -0.01 -16.25
CA ASN A 102 -6.80 -1.46 -16.29
C ASN A 102 -7.28 -2.06 -14.96
N LEU A 103 -7.19 -1.31 -13.86
CA LEU A 103 -7.59 -1.73 -12.51
C LEU A 103 -8.90 -1.06 -12.07
N MET A 104 -9.44 -0.12 -12.84
CA MET A 104 -10.53 0.75 -12.38
C MET A 104 -11.78 -0.02 -11.94
N ASP A 105 -12.22 -1.02 -12.69
CA ASP A 105 -13.40 -1.81 -12.31
C ASP A 105 -13.20 -2.51 -10.97
N TYR A 106 -11.99 -2.97 -10.70
CA TYR A 106 -11.62 -3.67 -9.48
C TYR A 106 -11.44 -2.72 -8.30
N LEU A 107 -10.82 -1.57 -8.52
CA LEU A 107 -10.72 -0.50 -7.53
C LEU A 107 -12.12 0.01 -7.14
N ASN A 108 -12.99 0.23 -8.13
CA ASN A 108 -14.38 0.64 -7.92
C ASN A 108 -15.20 -0.41 -7.17
N THR A 109 -14.79 -1.68 -7.19
CA THR A 109 -15.50 -2.83 -6.63
C THR A 109 -14.97 -3.15 -5.23
N TYR A 110 -13.69 -3.50 -5.13
CA TYR A 110 -13.07 -3.99 -3.91
C TYR A 110 -12.39 -2.91 -3.07
N TRP A 111 -12.02 -1.77 -3.65
CA TRP A 111 -11.40 -0.65 -2.92
C TRP A 111 -12.27 0.62 -2.97
N SER A 112 -13.58 0.45 -3.00
CA SER A 112 -14.53 1.55 -3.08
C SER A 112 -14.54 2.41 -1.81
N ASN A 113 -14.93 3.68 -1.95
CA ASN A 113 -15.07 4.59 -0.82
C ASN A 113 -16.54 4.94 -0.57
N ILE A 114 -17.08 4.36 0.50
CA ILE A 114 -18.49 4.50 0.91
C ILE A 114 -18.75 5.69 1.86
N LYS A 115 -17.78 6.60 2.02
CA LYS A 115 -17.95 7.84 2.79
C LYS A 115 -18.90 8.82 2.09
N CYS A 116 -19.59 9.64 2.88
CA CYS A 116 -20.38 10.76 2.37
C CYS A 116 -19.56 12.06 2.25
N PRO A 117 -19.85 12.92 1.25
CA PRO A 117 -20.81 12.69 0.16
C PRO A 117 -20.35 11.60 -0.82
N SER A 118 -21.29 11.10 -1.63
CA SER A 118 -21.01 10.14 -2.72
C SER A 118 -19.82 10.58 -3.56
N ASN A 119 -18.91 9.65 -3.85
CA ASN A 119 -17.63 9.93 -4.52
C ASN A 119 -17.16 8.73 -5.35
N ASN A 120 -16.09 8.92 -6.14
CA ASN A 120 -15.53 7.89 -7.01
C ASN A 120 -14.29 7.18 -6.42
N GLY A 121 -14.01 7.33 -5.13
CA GLY A 121 -12.85 6.72 -4.47
C GLY A 121 -11.49 7.38 -4.75
N MET A 122 -11.36 8.17 -5.82
CA MET A 122 -10.07 8.68 -6.30
C MET A 122 -9.27 9.44 -5.23
N SER A 123 -9.91 10.34 -4.49
CA SER A 123 -9.23 11.09 -3.42
C SER A 123 -8.74 10.19 -2.30
N ALA A 124 -9.46 9.11 -1.98
CA ALA A 124 -9.03 8.13 -1.00
C ALA A 124 -7.79 7.36 -1.50
N TRP A 125 -7.80 6.90 -2.75
CA TRP A 125 -6.65 6.21 -3.34
C TRP A 125 -5.41 7.10 -3.42
N LYS A 126 -5.57 8.37 -3.81
CA LYS A 126 -4.47 9.37 -3.78
C LYS A 126 -3.90 9.53 -2.37
N SER A 127 -4.76 9.61 -1.36
CA SER A 127 -4.33 9.70 0.03
C SER A 127 -3.59 8.44 0.47
N THR A 128 -4.13 7.25 0.18
CA THR A 128 -3.51 5.97 0.51
C THR A 128 -2.16 5.81 -0.18
N TRP A 129 -2.06 6.14 -1.47
CA TRP A 129 -0.79 6.12 -2.20
C TRP A 129 0.24 7.01 -1.51
N LYS A 130 -0.12 8.27 -1.22
CA LYS A 130 0.78 9.23 -0.59
C LYS A 130 1.24 8.79 0.80
N THR A 131 0.35 8.19 1.59
CA THR A 131 0.62 7.78 2.98
C THR A 131 1.36 6.44 3.08
N TYR A 132 1.08 5.50 2.18
CA TYR A 132 1.57 4.11 2.29
C TYR A 132 2.28 3.64 1.02
N GLY A 133 1.69 3.86 -0.15
CA GLY A 133 2.22 3.34 -1.42
C GLY A 133 3.63 3.83 -1.73
N THR A 134 3.89 5.12 -1.51
CA THR A 134 5.21 5.74 -1.71
C THR A 134 6.33 5.15 -0.83
N CYS A 135 5.97 4.40 0.21
CA CYS A 135 6.89 3.74 1.13
C CYS A 135 7.20 2.29 0.76
N THR A 136 6.57 1.74 -0.27
CA THR A 136 6.70 0.30 -0.60
C THR A 136 7.84 -0.02 -1.56
N GLY A 137 8.33 0.99 -2.28
CA GLY A 137 9.24 0.77 -3.41
C GLY A 137 8.57 0.28 -4.69
N LEU A 138 7.28 -0.06 -4.65
CA LEU A 138 6.48 -0.41 -5.83
C LEU A 138 6.10 0.87 -6.59
N ASP A 139 5.87 0.72 -7.90
CA ASP A 139 5.14 1.74 -8.66
C ASP A 139 3.63 1.72 -8.32
N GLU A 140 2.90 2.71 -8.84
CA GLU A 140 1.48 2.85 -8.52
C GLU A 140 0.66 1.65 -8.97
N TYR A 141 0.91 1.14 -10.18
CA TYR A 141 0.15 0.00 -10.72
C TYR A 141 0.34 -1.22 -9.83
N ASN A 142 1.58 -1.59 -9.54
CA ASN A 142 1.92 -2.77 -8.77
C ASN A 142 1.41 -2.68 -7.33
N TYR A 143 1.46 -1.51 -6.69
CA TYR A 143 0.90 -1.35 -5.35
C TYR A 143 -0.61 -1.62 -5.31
N PHE A 144 -1.38 -1.03 -6.22
CA PHE A 144 -2.84 -1.23 -6.27
C PHE A 144 -3.19 -2.64 -6.76
N TYR A 145 -2.46 -3.17 -7.73
CA TYR A 145 -2.62 -4.52 -8.25
C TYR A 145 -2.42 -5.56 -7.15
N THR A 146 -1.30 -5.50 -6.42
CA THR A 146 -1.00 -6.43 -5.32
C THR A 146 -2.12 -6.46 -4.29
N ALA A 147 -2.59 -5.30 -3.82
CA ALA A 147 -3.70 -5.23 -2.87
C ALA A 147 -5.00 -5.85 -3.42
N LEU A 148 -5.31 -5.64 -4.70
CA LEU A 148 -6.49 -6.23 -5.35
C LEU A 148 -6.36 -7.76 -5.47
N VAL A 149 -5.19 -8.27 -5.84
CA VAL A 149 -4.91 -9.72 -5.91
C VAL A 149 -5.07 -10.35 -4.55
N LEU A 150 -4.44 -9.78 -3.53
CA LEU A 150 -4.52 -10.25 -2.15
C LEU A 150 -5.98 -10.32 -1.69
N ARG A 151 -6.76 -9.25 -1.89
CA ARG A 151 -8.18 -9.23 -1.53
C ARG A 151 -9.01 -10.28 -2.27
N HIS A 152 -8.83 -10.39 -3.58
CA HIS A 152 -9.73 -11.18 -4.43
C HIS A 152 -9.42 -12.68 -4.37
N HIS A 153 -8.13 -13.02 -4.42
CA HIS A 153 -7.70 -14.42 -4.57
C HIS A 153 -7.30 -15.07 -3.24
N ILE A 154 -6.66 -14.31 -2.34
CA ILE A 154 -6.04 -14.89 -1.15
C ILE A 154 -6.92 -14.68 0.09
N PHE A 155 -7.55 -13.50 0.19
CA PHE A 155 -8.29 -13.06 1.37
C PHE A 155 -9.78 -12.82 1.06
N ASP A 156 -10.44 -13.78 0.40
CA ASP A 156 -11.91 -13.83 0.31
C ASP A 156 -12.51 -14.23 1.67
N LEU A 157 -12.41 -13.30 2.62
CA LEU A 157 -12.78 -13.51 4.03
C LEU A 157 -14.24 -13.88 4.19
N LEU A 158 -15.15 -13.30 3.40
CA LEU A 158 -16.56 -13.65 3.50
C LEU A 158 -16.81 -15.10 3.09
N SER A 159 -16.18 -15.57 2.01
CA SER A 159 -16.29 -16.98 1.60
C SER A 159 -15.67 -17.90 2.66
N ILE A 160 -14.50 -17.55 3.21
CA ILE A 160 -13.86 -18.30 4.29
C ILE A 160 -14.78 -18.41 5.52
N LEU A 161 -15.36 -17.29 5.97
CA LEU A 161 -16.27 -17.25 7.11
C LEU A 161 -17.54 -18.09 6.84
N LYS A 162 -18.16 -17.91 5.67
CA LYS A 162 -19.35 -18.68 5.26
C LYS A 162 -19.11 -20.19 5.25
N ASN A 163 -17.96 -20.62 4.73
CA ASN A 163 -17.58 -22.04 4.70
C ASN A 163 -17.37 -22.64 6.10
N ASN A 164 -17.25 -21.80 7.14
CA ASN A 164 -17.19 -22.20 8.54
C ASN A 164 -18.47 -21.85 9.31
N GLY A 165 -19.59 -21.62 8.60
CA GLY A 165 -20.89 -21.35 9.22
C GLY A 165 -21.07 -19.96 9.82
N ILE A 166 -20.14 -19.03 9.54
CA ILE A 166 -20.20 -17.65 10.03
C ILE A 166 -20.69 -16.76 8.88
N THR A 167 -21.96 -16.36 8.94
CA THR A 167 -22.59 -15.54 7.91
C THR A 167 -23.06 -14.20 8.46
N PRO A 168 -23.11 -13.13 7.65
CA PRO A 168 -23.69 -11.88 8.12
C PRO A 168 -25.14 -12.09 8.56
N ASP A 169 -25.47 -11.70 9.79
CA ASP A 169 -26.78 -11.88 10.41
C ASP A 169 -27.11 -10.70 11.33
N ILE A 170 -28.40 -10.37 11.43
CA ILE A 170 -28.88 -9.20 12.17
C ILE A 170 -28.86 -9.40 13.70
N SER A 171 -28.86 -10.65 14.15
CA SER A 171 -29.12 -11.02 15.55
C SER A 171 -28.15 -12.06 16.09
N GLN A 172 -27.54 -12.88 15.23
CA GLN A 172 -26.58 -13.89 15.64
C GLN A 172 -25.26 -13.23 16.06
N GLU A 173 -24.80 -13.59 17.25
CA GLU A 173 -23.43 -13.33 17.70
C GLU A 173 -22.55 -14.54 17.39
N TYR A 174 -21.28 -14.27 17.15
CA TYR A 174 -20.25 -15.29 16.94
C TYR A 174 -19.12 -15.06 17.93
N SER A 175 -18.58 -16.14 18.49
CA SER A 175 -17.36 -16.04 19.30
C SER A 175 -16.23 -15.41 18.49
N LEU A 176 -15.55 -14.43 19.07
CA LEU A 176 -14.37 -13.81 18.47
C LEU A 176 -13.29 -14.84 18.13
N THR A 177 -13.16 -15.86 18.97
CA THR A 177 -12.23 -16.97 18.77
C THR A 177 -12.58 -17.77 17.52
N SER A 178 -13.85 -18.12 17.31
CA SER A 178 -14.26 -18.88 16.12
C SER A 178 -14.07 -18.10 14.82
N ILE A 179 -14.30 -16.78 14.84
CA ILE A 179 -13.98 -15.89 13.71
C ILE A 179 -12.48 -15.91 13.39
N LYS A 180 -11.63 -15.70 14.41
CA LYS A 180 -10.17 -15.71 14.24
C LYS A 180 -9.66 -17.05 13.72
N GLU A 181 -10.17 -18.16 14.25
CA GLU A 181 -9.79 -19.51 13.83
C GLU A 181 -10.25 -19.84 12.42
N ALA A 182 -11.49 -19.47 12.05
CA ALA A 182 -11.99 -19.67 10.69
C ALA A 182 -11.14 -18.93 9.66
N ILE A 183 -10.79 -17.67 9.94
CA ILE A 183 -9.92 -16.87 9.08
C ILE A 183 -8.51 -17.49 9.05
N ALA A 184 -7.92 -17.81 10.21
CA ALA A 184 -6.59 -18.40 10.28
C ALA A 184 -6.47 -19.71 9.49
N LYS A 185 -7.49 -20.56 9.55
CA LYS A 185 -7.56 -21.79 8.76
C LYS A 185 -7.59 -21.51 7.25
N GLY A 186 -8.22 -20.42 6.83
CA GLY A 186 -8.31 -20.04 5.42
C GLY A 186 -7.04 -19.36 4.88
N ILE A 187 -6.33 -18.59 5.72
CA ILE A 187 -5.23 -17.71 5.25
C ILE A 187 -3.85 -18.08 5.78
N GLY A 188 -3.76 -19.06 6.70
CA GLY A 188 -2.52 -19.61 7.23
C GLY A 188 -1.92 -18.89 8.45
N ALA A 189 -2.51 -17.78 8.93
CA ALA A 189 -2.05 -17.08 10.14
C ALA A 189 -3.21 -16.41 10.87
N LYS A 190 -3.05 -16.15 12.18
CA LYS A 190 -4.11 -15.51 12.97
C LYS A 190 -4.27 -14.03 12.60
N PRO A 191 -5.48 -13.58 12.25
CA PRO A 191 -5.72 -12.16 12.02
C PRO A 191 -5.88 -11.41 13.36
N GLN A 192 -5.70 -10.09 13.30
CA GLN A 192 -6.19 -9.20 14.35
C GLN A 192 -7.52 -8.61 13.95
N ILE A 193 -8.45 -8.54 14.90
CA ILE A 193 -9.83 -8.16 14.67
C ILE A 193 -10.11 -6.88 15.45
N LYS A 194 -10.61 -5.88 14.74
CA LYS A 194 -11.09 -4.64 15.33
C LYS A 194 -12.60 -4.61 15.28
N CYS A 195 -13.21 -4.31 16.42
CA CYS A 195 -14.64 -4.10 16.54
C CYS A 195 -14.97 -2.61 16.63
N ASN A 196 -16.22 -2.26 16.33
CA ASN A 196 -16.75 -0.95 16.71
C ASN A 196 -17.22 -0.93 18.17
N SER A 197 -17.73 0.22 18.62
CA SER A 197 -18.26 0.40 19.98
C SER A 197 -19.47 -0.47 20.33
N LYS A 198 -20.11 -1.10 19.33
CA LYS A 198 -21.23 -2.03 19.51
C LYS A 198 -20.79 -3.50 19.42
N ASN A 199 -19.49 -3.78 19.49
CA ASN A 199 -18.93 -5.13 19.34
C ASN A 199 -19.34 -5.81 18.02
N GLN A 200 -19.27 -5.06 16.92
CA GLN A 200 -19.50 -5.59 15.58
C GLN A 200 -18.16 -5.72 14.85
N LEU A 201 -17.96 -6.83 14.12
CA LEU A 201 -16.79 -7.05 13.28
C LEU A 201 -16.62 -5.88 12.29
N TYR A 202 -15.55 -5.09 12.45
CA TYR A 202 -15.37 -3.86 11.67
C TYR A 202 -14.19 -3.95 10.70
N GLU A 203 -12.99 -4.23 11.20
CA GLU A 203 -11.78 -4.35 10.38
C GLU A 203 -11.03 -5.64 10.73
N VAL A 204 -10.42 -6.26 9.72
CA VAL A 204 -9.55 -7.43 9.83
C VAL A 204 -8.16 -7.02 9.36
N TYR A 205 -7.17 -7.20 10.23
CA TYR A 205 -5.77 -6.90 9.96
C TYR A 205 -5.04 -8.22 9.75
N ILE A 206 -4.39 -8.33 8.60
CA ILE A 206 -3.63 -9.50 8.17
C ILE A 206 -2.19 -9.04 7.96
N CYS A 207 -1.23 -9.77 8.50
CA CYS A 207 0.18 -9.47 8.32
C CYS A 207 0.76 -10.27 7.16
N LEU A 208 1.52 -9.59 6.30
CA LEU A 208 2.22 -10.19 5.18
C LEU A 208 3.70 -9.92 5.28
N ASP A 209 4.52 -10.82 4.75
CA ASP A 209 5.93 -10.55 4.54
C ASP A 209 6.16 -9.30 3.68
N LYS A 210 7.39 -8.80 3.67
CA LYS A 210 7.80 -7.62 2.91
C LYS A 210 7.54 -7.72 1.39
N ALA A 211 7.48 -8.93 0.86
CA ALA A 211 7.19 -9.19 -0.55
C ALA A 211 5.67 -9.21 -0.84
N ALA A 212 4.83 -9.18 0.19
CA ALA A 212 3.38 -9.38 0.11
C ALA A 212 2.99 -10.70 -0.58
N LEU A 213 3.80 -11.76 -0.39
CA LEU A 213 3.62 -13.08 -0.99
C LEU A 213 3.10 -14.10 0.02
N THR A 214 3.50 -13.97 1.29
CA THR A 214 3.12 -14.92 2.33
C THR A 214 2.46 -14.23 3.52
N THR A 215 1.46 -14.90 4.09
CA THR A 215 0.88 -14.50 5.37
C THR A 215 1.84 -14.85 6.50
N ILE A 216 2.05 -13.92 7.42
CA ILE A 216 2.87 -14.13 8.63
C ILE A 216 2.03 -13.89 9.88
N GLU A 217 2.47 -14.43 11.01
CA GLU A 217 1.93 -14.01 12.31
C GLU A 217 2.27 -12.54 12.55
N CYS A 218 1.29 -11.76 12.98
CA CYS A 218 1.50 -10.34 13.25
C CYS A 218 2.50 -10.16 14.40
N PRO A 219 3.61 -9.41 14.18
CA PRO A 219 4.65 -9.28 15.20
C PRO A 219 4.18 -8.67 16.53
N GLU A 220 3.17 -7.80 16.47
CA GLU A 220 2.71 -7.01 17.60
C GLU A 220 1.19 -6.99 17.69
N ASP A 221 0.63 -7.00 18.89
CA ASP A 221 -0.81 -6.82 19.12
C ASP A 221 -1.18 -5.34 19.06
N LEU A 222 -2.06 -4.97 18.13
CA LEU A 222 -2.56 -3.60 17.98
C LEU A 222 -3.48 -3.14 19.13
N GLY A 223 -3.76 -4.01 20.11
CA GLY A 223 -4.51 -3.66 21.32
C GLY A 223 -6.00 -3.42 21.07
N PHE A 224 -6.54 -3.99 19.98
CA PHE A 224 -7.96 -3.88 19.68
C PHE A 224 -8.80 -4.64 20.71
N THR A 225 -9.85 -3.99 21.19
CA THR A 225 -10.80 -4.58 22.13
C THR A 225 -12.09 -4.96 21.42
N CYS A 226 -12.52 -6.19 21.68
CA CYS A 226 -13.77 -6.79 21.22
C CYS A 226 -14.34 -7.58 22.39
N ALA A 227 -15.67 -7.70 22.48
CA ALA A 227 -16.30 -8.66 23.38
C ALA A 227 -15.96 -10.12 23.00
N THR A 228 -16.23 -11.06 23.91
CA THR A 228 -16.04 -12.50 23.68
C THR A 228 -16.87 -12.99 22.49
N ASP A 229 -18.10 -12.49 22.39
CA ASP A 229 -19.02 -12.74 21.29
C ASP A 229 -19.32 -11.40 20.62
N ILE A 230 -19.29 -11.39 19.28
CA ILE A 230 -19.42 -10.18 18.46
C ILE A 230 -20.44 -10.38 17.35
N TYR A 231 -21.05 -9.29 16.93
CA TYR A 231 -21.99 -9.29 15.81
C TYR A 231 -21.26 -9.22 14.46
N PHE A 232 -21.85 -9.86 13.45
CA PHE A 232 -21.44 -9.70 12.07
C PHE A 232 -22.64 -9.21 11.24
N PRO A 233 -22.94 -7.90 11.24
CA PRO A 233 -24.19 -7.39 10.69
C PRO A 233 -24.25 -7.54 9.16
N PRO A 234 -25.43 -7.77 8.55
CA PRO A 234 -25.57 -7.80 7.10
C PRO A 234 -25.34 -6.42 6.50
N VAL A 235 -24.93 -6.39 5.23
CA VAL A 235 -24.87 -5.13 4.47
C VAL A 235 -26.31 -4.71 4.14
N ASN A 236 -26.81 -3.65 4.79
CA ASN A 236 -28.20 -3.21 4.58
C ASN A 236 -28.40 -2.64 3.16
N GLN A 237 -29.14 -3.39 2.34
CA GLN A 237 -29.40 -3.07 0.94
C GLN A 237 -30.43 -1.94 0.72
N THR A 238 -31.28 -1.59 1.70
CA THR A 238 -32.28 -0.50 1.51
C THR A 238 -31.69 0.90 1.68
N LYS A 239 -30.55 1.02 2.35
CA LYS A 239 -29.65 2.19 2.22
C LYS A 239 -28.82 2.13 0.94
N LEU A 240 -28.91 1.03 0.19
CA LEU A 240 -28.12 0.74 -0.99
C LEU A 240 -28.97 0.34 -2.22
N ASN A 241 -29.80 1.23 -2.77
CA ASN A 241 -30.82 0.91 -3.79
C ASN A 241 -30.30 0.79 -5.24
N HIS A 242 -30.68 -0.30 -5.92
CA HIS A 242 -30.58 -0.68 -7.35
C HIS A 242 -29.61 -1.82 -7.70
N THR A 243 -30.19 -2.89 -8.24
CA THR A 243 -29.58 -4.13 -8.71
C THR A 243 -28.67 -3.88 -9.92
N MET A 244 -27.42 -4.36 -9.86
CA MET A 244 -26.52 -4.46 -11.01
C MET A 244 -25.87 -5.85 -11.02
N PRO A 245 -25.38 -6.33 -12.18
CA PRO A 245 -25.03 -7.73 -12.39
C PRO A 245 -23.91 -8.18 -11.44
N ASN A 246 -23.93 -9.47 -11.11
CA ASN A 246 -22.85 -10.14 -10.38
C ASN A 246 -21.50 -9.82 -11.06
N PHE A 247 -20.59 -9.19 -10.32
CA PHE A 247 -19.22 -8.99 -10.77
C PHE A 247 -18.59 -10.37 -11.02
N ASP A 248 -18.14 -10.62 -12.25
CA ASP A 248 -17.55 -11.88 -12.66
C ASP A 248 -16.16 -12.05 -12.02
N LYS A 249 -16.11 -12.79 -10.92
CA LYS A 249 -14.87 -13.14 -10.21
C LYS A 249 -13.86 -13.89 -11.10
N ASP A 250 -14.31 -14.52 -12.19
CA ASP A 250 -13.47 -15.32 -13.09
C ASP A 250 -12.74 -14.47 -14.15
N PHE A 251 -13.16 -13.21 -14.34
CA PHE A 251 -12.43 -12.28 -15.23
C PHE A 251 -11.07 -11.85 -14.63
N MET A 252 -11.00 -11.69 -13.30
CA MET A 252 -9.76 -11.46 -12.55
C MET A 252 -8.76 -12.60 -12.70
N ALA A 253 -9.21 -13.84 -12.46
CA ALA A 253 -8.37 -15.04 -12.55
C ALA A 253 -7.74 -15.25 -13.93
N ARG A 254 -8.35 -14.71 -14.99
CA ARG A 254 -7.89 -14.83 -16.38
C ARG A 254 -6.88 -13.75 -16.79
N LYS A 255 -6.86 -12.59 -16.12
CA LYS A 255 -5.91 -11.48 -16.39
C LYS A 255 -4.75 -11.43 -15.41
N ILE A 256 -4.95 -11.90 -14.18
CA ILE A 256 -3.96 -11.97 -13.12
C ILE A 256 -3.23 -13.30 -13.25
N ILE A 257 -2.31 -13.38 -14.21
CA ILE A 257 -1.24 -14.38 -14.13
C ILE A 257 -0.28 -13.80 -13.10
N MET A 258 -0.16 -14.43 -11.93
CA MET A 258 0.99 -14.16 -11.05
C MET A 258 2.25 -14.28 -11.92
N PRO A 259 3.15 -13.28 -11.96
CA PRO A 259 4.51 -13.59 -12.38
C PRO A 259 5.10 -14.49 -11.28
N ILE A 260 4.85 -15.78 -11.40
CA ILE A 260 5.73 -16.79 -10.82
C ILE A 260 6.98 -16.74 -11.68
N SER A 261 7.93 -15.92 -11.27
CA SER A 261 9.34 -16.17 -11.51
C SER A 261 10.16 -15.27 -10.59
N LEU A 262 10.58 -15.88 -9.48
CA LEU A 262 11.89 -15.62 -8.90
C LEU A 262 12.94 -15.67 -10.02
N GLU A 263 13.68 -14.58 -10.19
CA GLU A 263 15.12 -14.62 -10.47
C GLU A 263 15.84 -13.99 -9.28
#